data_AF-A0A974AL34-F1
#
_entry.id   AF-A0A974AL34-F1
#
_cell.length_a   1.000
_cell.length_b   1.000
_cell.length_c   1.000
_cell.angle_alpha   90.00
_cell.angle_beta   90.00
_cell.angle_gamma   90.00
#
_symmetry.space_group_name_H-M   'P 1'
#
loop_
_entity.id
_entity.type
_entity.pdbx_description
1 polymer ?
#
loop_
_entity_poly.entity_id
_entity_poly.type
_entity_poly.pdbx_seq_one_letter_code
_entity_poly.pdbx_strand_id
1 'polypeptide(L)' 'MSSRRGNGQQQTARSENGGPGEAASYLAEAIADLAHLARIHRLDMLCYLLEMALLEAQEMVRLRGARSSPSQHGK' A
#
# COMPACT_ATOMS: atom_id res chain seq x y z
N MET A 1 -4.11 31.56 31.34
CA MET A 1 -5.34 31.51 30.53
C MET A 1 -5.00 32.24 29.22
N SER A 2 -4.96 31.64 28.03
CA SER A 2 -5.90 30.70 27.43
C SER A 2 -5.21 29.90 26.33
N SER A 3 -5.43 28.58 26.34
CA SER A 3 -5.26 27.69 25.21
C SER A 3 -6.17 28.09 24.06
N ARG A 4 -5.68 28.09 22.82
CA ARG A 4 -6.53 27.77 21.67
C ARG A 4 -5.77 27.03 20.58
N ARG A 5 -5.94 25.72 20.68
CA ARG A 5 -5.77 24.66 19.68
C ARG A 5 -6.39 25.09 18.34
N GLY A 6 -5.65 24.91 17.25
CA GLY A 6 -6.10 25.07 15.87
C GLY A 6 -5.63 23.89 15.01
N ASN A 7 -5.83 22.67 15.52
CA ASN A 7 -5.72 21.44 14.75
C ASN A 7 -7.00 21.33 13.91
N GLY A 8 -6.95 21.69 12.62
CA GLY A 8 -8.14 21.80 11.78
C GLY A 8 -7.92 21.81 10.27
N GLN A 9 -6.72 21.51 9.78
CA GLN A 9 -6.50 21.24 8.35
C GLN A 9 -6.13 19.77 8.14
N GLN A 10 -7.03 18.93 8.62
CA GLN A 10 -7.18 17.55 8.20
C GLN A 10 -8.59 17.48 7.62
N GLN A 11 -8.71 17.01 6.36
CA GLN A 11 -9.93 16.96 5.53
C GLN A 11 -10.24 18.33 4.89
N THR A 12 -10.33 18.52 3.57
CA THR A 12 -10.85 17.67 2.51
C THR A 12 -10.29 18.12 1.15
N ALA A 13 -9.15 17.60 0.72
CA ALA A 13 -9.04 17.30 -0.71
C ALA A 13 -9.62 15.90 -0.83
N ARG A 14 -10.93 15.82 -1.10
CA ARG A 14 -11.55 14.59 -1.57
C ARG A 14 -10.70 14.16 -2.77
N SER A 15 -9.86 13.16 -2.56
CA SER A 15 -9.14 12.52 -3.64
C SER A 15 -10.23 11.88 -4.48
N GLU A 16 -10.58 12.53 -5.60
CA GLU A 16 -11.51 12.03 -6.60
C GLU A 16 -11.00 10.73 -7.25
N ASN A 17 -9.75 10.37 -6.95
CA ASN A 17 -9.16 9.08 -7.22
C ASN A 17 -9.09 8.30 -5.91
N GLY A 18 -9.68 7.11 -5.93
CA GLY A 18 -9.82 6.17 -4.82
C GLY A 18 -8.70 6.18 -3.79
N GLY A 19 -9.08 6.02 -2.52
CA GLY A 19 -8.13 5.98 -1.41
C GLY A 19 -7.06 4.90 -1.60
N PRO A 20 -5.97 4.90 -0.81
CA PRO A 20 -4.83 4.00 -0.98
C PRO A 20 -5.19 2.50 -1.08
N GLY A 21 -6.29 2.07 -0.47
CA GLY A 21 -6.79 0.70 -0.59
C GLY A 21 -7.39 0.38 -1.96
N GLU A 22 -8.13 1.32 -2.56
CA GLU A 22 -8.71 1.17 -3.90
C GLU A 22 -7.61 1.15 -4.97
N ALA A 23 -6.61 2.02 -4.83
CA ALA A 23 -5.42 2.00 -5.68
C ALA A 23 -4.66 0.68 -5.58
N ALA A 24 -4.53 0.11 -4.37
CA ALA A 24 -3.87 -1.18 -4.16
C ALA A 24 -4.66 -2.34 -4.80
N SER A 25 -6.00 -2.34 -4.67
CA SER A 25 -6.86 -3.34 -5.31
C SER A 25 -6.78 -3.28 -6.83
N TYR A 26 -6.84 -2.07 -7.41
CA TYR A 26 -6.69 -1.88 -8.85
C TYR A 26 -5.32 -2.37 -9.36
N LEU A 27 -4.24 -2.04 -8.65
CA LEU A 27 -2.91 -2.51 -9.00
C LEU A 27 -2.79 -4.03 -8.89
N ALA A 28 -3.39 -4.65 -7.86
CA ALA A 28 -3.36 -6.10 -7.71
C ALA A 28 -4.05 -6.81 -8.87
N GLU A 29 -5.19 -6.31 -9.33
CA GLU A 29 -5.91 -6.85 -10.50
C GLU A 29 -5.10 -6.70 -11.79
N ALA A 30 -4.58 -5.49 -12.06
CA ALA A 30 -3.75 -5.24 -13.23
C ALA A 30 -2.47 -6.09 -13.26
N ILE A 31 -1.83 -6.28 -12.11
CA ILE A 31 -0.62 -7.12 -11.99
C ILE A 31 -0.94 -8.60 -12.24
N ALA A 32 -2.10 -9.09 -11.78
CA ALA A 32 -2.52 -10.46 -12.01
C ALA A 32 -2.70 -10.77 -13.51
N ASP A 33 -3.32 -9.84 -14.25
CA ASP A 33 -3.50 -9.97 -15.71
C ASP A 33 -2.16 -9.98 -16.45
N LEU A 34 -1.24 -9.09 -16.07
CA LEU A 34 0.11 -9.06 -16.64
C LEU A 34 0.89 -10.35 -16.34
N ALA A 35 0.76 -10.90 -15.13
CA ALA A 35 1.40 -12.16 -14.77
C ALA A 35 0.85 -13.33 -15.60
N HIS A 36 -0.46 -13.36 -15.85
CA HIS A 36 -1.08 -14.37 -16.70
C HIS A 36 -0.55 -14.29 -18.14
N LEU A 37 -0.50 -13.10 -18.72
CA LEU A 37 0.06 -12.86 -20.05
C LEU A 37 1.56 -13.22 -20.12
N ALA A 38 2.34 -12.84 -19.11
CA ALA A 38 3.76 -13.15 -19.02
C ALA A 38 4.01 -14.67 -19.06
N ARG A 39 3.19 -15.45 -18.36
CA ARG A 39 3.27 -16.92 -18.35
C ARG A 39 2.91 -17.53 -19.71
N ILE A 40 1.87 -17.03 -20.38
CA ILE A 40 1.48 -17.52 -21.72
C ILE A 40 2.59 -17.26 -22.75
N HIS A 41 3.24 -16.09 -22.67
CA HIS A 41 4.28 -15.70 -23.62
C HIS A 41 5.70 -16.18 -23.26
N ARG A 42 5.86 -16.99 -22.19
CA ARG A 42 7.16 -17.44 -21.65
C ARG A 42 8.14 -16.27 -21.41
N LEU A 43 7.61 -15.14 -20.93
CA LEU A 43 8.40 -13.98 -20.52
C LEU A 43 8.91 -14.21 -19.09
N ASP A 44 9.84 -15.15 -18.94
CA ASP A 44 10.35 -15.60 -17.64
C ASP A 44 10.89 -14.43 -16.80
N MET A 45 11.50 -13.42 -17.45
CA MET A 45 11.95 -12.19 -16.80
C MET A 45 10.82 -11.31 -16.27
N LEU A 46 9.68 -11.25 -16.96
CA LEU A 46 8.52 -10.48 -16.49
C LEU A 46 7.85 -11.16 -15.31
N CYS A 47 7.72 -12.50 -15.33
CA CYS A 47 7.25 -13.25 -14.17
C CYS A 47 8.13 -13.00 -12.94
N TYR A 48 9.46 -13.07 -13.11
CA TYR A 48 10.41 -12.78 -12.04
C TYR A 48 10.23 -11.37 -11.45
N LEU A 49 10.11 -10.34 -12.30
CA LEU A 49 9.92 -8.96 -11.83
C LEU A 49 8.59 -8.78 -11.08
N LEU A 50 7.51 -9.42 -11.52
CA LEU A 50 6.21 -9.36 -10.86
C LEU A 50 6.22 -10.10 -9.51
N GLU A 51 6.91 -11.24 -9.41
CA GLU A 51 7.11 -11.94 -8.14
C GLU A 51 7.93 -11.10 -7.15
N MET A 52 8.97 -10.40 -7.62
CA MET A 52 9.75 -9.48 -6.78
C MET A 52 8.91 -8.29 -6.28
N ALA A 53 8.09 -7.69 -7.15
CA ALA A 53 7.20 -6.59 -6.77
C ALA A 53 6.16 -7.01 -5.71
N LEU A 54 5.64 -8.24 -5.82
CA LEU A 54 4.71 -8.79 -4.83
C LEU A 54 5.37 -8.94 -3.45
N LEU A 55 6.59 -9.45 -3.39
CA LEU A 55 7.35 -9.59 -2.15
C LEU A 55 7.62 -8.23 -1.49
N GLU A 56 8.00 -7.22 -2.27
CA GLU A 56 8.21 -5.86 -1.74
C GLU A 56 6.92 -5.26 -1.15
N ALA A 57 5.78 -5.42 -1.83
CA ALA A 57 4.50 -4.95 -1.34
C ALA A 57 4.10 -5.62 -0.01
N GLN A 58 4.31 -6.92 0.12
CA GLN A 58 4.06 -7.67 1.35
C GLN A 58 4.94 -7.17 2.51
N GLU A 59 6.22 -6.91 2.25
CA GLU A 59 7.14 -6.39 3.25
C GLU A 59 6.75 -4.98 3.71
N MET A 60 6.31 -4.12 2.78
CA MET A 60 5.78 -2.80 3.13
C MET A 60 4.57 -2.89 4.07
N VAL A 61 3.65 -3.83 3.84
CA VAL A 61 2.49 -4.07 4.71
C VAL A 61 2.95 -4.56 6.09
N ARG A 62 3.88 -5.52 6.15
CA ARG A 62 4.45 -6.04 7.41
C ARG A 62 5.10 -4.94 8.23
N LEU A 63 5.95 -4.12 7.60
CA LEU A 63 6.62 -3.00 8.25
C LEU A 63 5.64 -1.94 8.74
N ARG A 64 4.53 -1.72 8.02
CA ARG A 64 3.47 -0.80 8.45
C ARG A 64 2.68 -1.37 9.63
N GLY A 65 2.40 -2.67 9.65
CA GLY A 65 1.79 -3.36 10.79
C GLY A 65 2.67 -3.31 12.05
N ALA A 66 3.98 -3.50 11.90
CA ALA A 66 4.95 -3.41 13.00
C ALA A 66 5.00 -2.00 13.62
N ARG A 67 4.94 -0.93 12.81
CA ARG A 67 4.88 0.45 13.30
C ARG A 67 3.56 0.82 13.97
N SER A 68 2.50 0.03 13.77
CA SER A 68 1.16 0.29 14.31
C SER A 68 0.90 -0.46 15.64
N SER A 69 1.81 -1.34 16.06
CA SER A 69 1.74 -1.99 17.37
C SER A 69 2.24 -1.01 18.44
N PRO A 70 1.35 -0.51 19.32
CA PRO A 70 1.68 0.57 20.22
C PRO A 70 2.58 0.10 21.36
N SER A 71 3.58 0.91 21.64
CA SER A 71 4.42 0.91 22.82
C SER A 71 3.58 0.82 24.11
N GLN A 72 3.38 -0.39 24.63
CA GLN A 72 3.08 -0.59 26.06
C GLN A 72 4.42 -0.77 26.76
N HIS A 73 4.85 0.25 27.50
CA HIS A 73 5.77 0.27 28.66
C HIS A 73 5.77 1.76 29.08
N GLY A 74 5.12 2.21 30.14
CA GLY A 74 5.08 1.65 31.48
C GLY A 74 6.19 2.28 32.31
N LYS A 75 5.93 3.49 32.86
CA LYS A 75 6.48 4.04 34.11
C LYS A 75 5.53 5.12 34.63
#